data_AF-A0A9C8L7Z0-F1
#
_entry.id   AF-A0A9C8L7Z0-F1
#
_cell.length_a   1.000
_cell.length_b   1.000
_cell.length_c   1.000
_cell.angle_alpha   90.00
_cell.angle_beta   90.00
_cell.angle_gamma   90.00
#
_symmetry.space_group_name_H-M   'P 1'
#
loop_
_entity.id
_entity.type
_entity.pdbx_description
1 polymer ?
#
loop_
_entity_poly.entity_id
_entity_poly.type
_entity_poly.pdbx_seq_one_letter_code
_entity_poly.pdbx_strand_id
1 'polypeptide(L)' 'GFPQAWAFRKGDPLRDTVNEIQNEMKRDGTLAEIYEKWFGQAPPVGSSTVTVYEGGYELE' A
#
# COMPACT_ATOMS: atom_id res chain seq x y z
N GLY A 1 12.95 4.62 -3.70
CA GLY A 1 12.41 3.81 -4.81
C GLY A 1 10.98 4.24 -5.08
N PHE A 2 10.44 3.96 -6.26
CA PHE A 2 9.05 4.32 -6.57
C PHE A 2 8.07 3.39 -5.82
N PRO A 3 7.00 3.95 -5.22
CA PRO A 3 6.00 3.13 -4.56
C PRO A 3 5.28 2.24 -5.58
N GLN A 4 4.93 1.02 -5.16
CA GLN A 4 4.02 0.18 -5.92
C GLN A 4 2.58 0.58 -5.60
N ALA A 5 1.73 0.64 -6.62
CA ALA A 5 0.35 1.08 -6.51
C ALA A 5 -0.57 0.23 -7.40
N TRP A 6 -1.88 0.27 -7.11
CA TRP A 6 -2.90 -0.39 -7.92
C TRP A 6 -3.53 0.62 -8.87
N ALA A 7 -3.65 0.23 -10.14
CA ALA A 7 -4.29 1.05 -11.16
C ALA A 7 -5.79 0.74 -11.25
N PHE A 8 -6.59 1.78 -11.35
CA PHE A 8 -8.04 1.72 -11.56
C PHE A 8 -8.40 2.46 -12.85
N ARG A 9 -9.55 2.14 -13.44
CA ARG A 9 -10.12 2.98 -14.50
C ARG A 9 -10.38 4.38 -13.93
N LYS A 10 -10.28 5.41 -14.79
CA LYS A 10 -10.63 6.77 -14.40
C LYS A 10 -12.08 6.82 -13.93
N GLY A 11 -12.31 7.31 -12.71
CA GLY A 11 -13.63 7.41 -12.09
C GLY A 11 -14.21 6.10 -11.56
N ASP A 12 -13.42 5.03 -11.45
CA ASP A 12 -13.88 3.78 -10.85
C ASP A 12 -14.20 4.00 -9.36
N PRO A 13 -15.43 3.69 -8.89
CA PRO A 13 -15.82 3.95 -7.51
C PRO A 13 -15.04 3.11 -6.50
N LEU A 14 -14.38 2.03 -6.92
CA LEU A 14 -13.63 1.16 -6.01
C LEU A 14 -12.26 1.72 -5.61
N ARG A 15 -11.74 2.72 -6.34
CA ARG A 15 -10.40 3.28 -6.07
C ARG A 15 -10.24 3.70 -4.60
N ASP A 16 -11.23 4.40 -4.08
CA ASP A 16 -11.15 5.03 -2.75
C ASP A 16 -11.32 3.98 -1.64
N THR A 17 -12.31 3.10 -1.77
CA THR A 17 -12.51 1.99 -0.83
C THR A 17 -11.29 1.08 -0.75
N VAL A 18 -10.66 0.78 -1.89
CA VAL A 18 -9.48 -0.06 -1.90
C VAL A 18 -8.28 0.64 -1.26
N ASN A 19 -8.10 1.94 -1.50
CA ASN A 19 -7.06 2.72 -0.83
C ASN A 19 -7.25 2.75 0.69
N GLU A 20 -8.49 2.90 1.16
CA GLU A 20 -8.83 2.88 2.59
C GLU A 20 -8.44 1.55 3.22
N ILE A 21 -8.93 0.43 2.67
CA ILE A 21 -8.63 -0.92 3.16
C ILE A 21 -7.12 -1.21 3.10
N GLN A 22 -6.45 -0.84 2.00
CA GLN A 22 -5.01 -1.05 1.90
C GLN A 22 -4.24 -0.26 2.96
N ASN A 23 -4.69 0.95 3.32
CA ASN A 23 -4.09 1.72 4.40
C ASN A 23 -4.37 1.10 5.78
N GLU A 24 -5.56 0.53 6.01
CA GLU A 24 -5.85 -0.24 7.23
C GLU A 24 -4.92 -1.45 7.35
N MET A 25 -4.75 -2.23 6.28
CA MET A 25 -3.83 -3.39 6.23
C MET A 25 -2.37 -3.02 6.50
N LYS A 26 -1.96 -1.78 6.19
CA LYS A 26 -0.63 -1.27 6.51
C LYS A 26 -0.51 -0.91 7.99
N ARG A 27 -1.56 -0.30 8.56
CA ARG A 27 -1.60 0.12 9.96
C ARG A 27 -1.70 -1.07 10.92
N ASP A 28 -2.46 -2.09 10.56
CA ASP A 28 -2.67 -3.27 11.40
C ASP A 28 -1.58 -4.35 11.24
N GLY A 29 -0.69 -4.21 10.25
CA GLY A 29 0.41 -5.13 10.00
C GLY A 29 0.10 -6.28 9.05
N THR A 30 -1.15 -6.45 8.62
CA THR A 30 -1.56 -7.52 7.69
C THR A 30 -0.73 -7.51 6.41
N LEU A 31 -0.45 -6.34 5.83
CA LEU A 31 0.34 -6.25 4.61
C LEU A 31 1.83 -6.60 4.83
N ALA A 32 2.34 -6.35 6.03
CA ALA A 32 3.69 -6.76 6.42
C ALA A 32 3.79 -8.29 6.59
N GLU A 33 2.79 -8.92 7.21
CA GLU A 33 2.72 -10.39 7.34
C GLU A 33 2.65 -11.08 5.96
N ILE A 34 1.85 -10.52 5.03
CA ILE A 34 1.81 -11.01 3.65
C ILE A 34 3.19 -10.91 3.01
N TYR A 35 3.87 -9.76 3.14
CA TYR A 35 5.21 -9.58 2.58
C TYR A 35 6.20 -10.62 3.13
N GLU A 36 6.24 -10.80 4.45
CA GLU A 36 7.15 -11.74 5.09
C GLU A 36 6.89 -13.19 4.66
N LYS A 37 5.62 -13.59 4.55
CA LYS A 37 5.24 -14.92 4.06
C LYS A 37 5.82 -15.23 2.67
N TRP A 38 5.86 -14.25 1.77
CA TRP A 38 6.28 -14.46 0.37
C TRP A 38 7.76 -14.18 0.13
N PHE A 39 8.39 -13.29 0.89
CA PHE A 39 9.77 -12.88 0.69
C PHE A 39 10.74 -13.41 1.77
N GLY A 40 10.23 -14.02 2.84
CA GLY A 40 11.04 -14.60 3.91
C GLY A 40 11.80 -13.58 4.77
N GLN A 41 11.41 -12.30 4.69
CA GLN A 41 12.01 -11.21 5.45
C GLN A 41 10.98 -10.09 5.68
N ALA A 42 11.23 -9.25 6.69
CA ALA A 42 10.41 -8.06 6.93
C ALA A 42 10.47 -7.08 5.74
N PRO A 43 9.39 -6.34 5.45
CA PRO A 43 9.40 -5.32 4.42
C PRO A 43 10.39 -4.19 4.77
N PRO A 44 11.11 -3.63 3.77
CA PRO A 44 11.98 -2.49 4.01
C PRO A 44 11.23 -1.30 4.61
N VAL A 45 11.84 -0.63 5.57
CA VAL A 45 11.35 0.62 6.14
C VAL A 45 11.16 1.65 5.02
N GLY A 46 10.01 2.32 5.00
CA GLY A 46 9.69 3.32 3.97
C GLY A 46 9.25 2.71 2.62
N SER A 47 9.13 1.39 2.51
CA SER A 47 8.54 0.77 1.30
C SER A 47 7.03 1.04 1.21
N SER A 48 6.46 0.87 0.01
CA SER A 48 5.01 0.97 -0.19
C SER A 48 4.19 -0.08 0.56
N THR A 49 4.84 -1.13 1.08
CA THR A 49 4.22 -2.18 1.92
C THR A 49 3.84 -1.67 3.31
N VAL A 50 4.61 -0.74 3.88
CA VAL A 50 4.41 -0.27 5.28
C VAL A 50 4.12 1.22 5.38
N THR A 51 4.33 1.98 4.30
CA THR A 51 4.11 3.43 4.30
C THR A 51 2.68 3.75 3.91
N VAL A 52 1.97 4.45 4.78
CA VAL A 52 0.65 5.05 4.53
C VAL A 52 0.87 6.41 3.87
N TYR A 53 0.20 6.63 2.73
CA TYR A 53 0.25 7.89 1.99
C TYR A 53 -1.10 8.58 2.10
N GLU A 54 -1.28 9.41 3.11
CA GLU A 54 -2.52 10.16 3.29
C GLU A 54 -2.65 11.22 2.19
N GLY A 55 -3.78 11.22 1.47
CA GLY A 55 -4.00 12.10 0.32
C GLY A 55 -3.42 11.60 -1.02
N GLY A 56 -2.70 10.48 -1.03
CA GLY A 56 -2.06 9.91 -2.22
C GLY A 56 -0.56 10.18 -2.30
N TYR A 57 0.09 9.63 -3.33
CA TYR A 57 1.51 9.88 -3.61
C TYR A 57 1.64 10.92 -4.71
N GLU A 58 2.28 12.04 -4.41
CA GLU A 58 2.58 13.09 -5.39
C GLU A 58 3.99 12.88 -5.96
N LEU A 59 4.11 13.04 -7.29
CA LEU A 59 5.39 13.07 -7.97
C LEU A 59 5.88 14.52 -7.95
N GLU A 60 7.01 14.77 -7.31
CA GLU A 60 7.78 16.01 -7.50
C GLU A 60 8.46 16.04 -8.88
#